data_AF-A0A415ZSE6-F1
#
_entry.id   AF-A0A415ZSE6-F1
#
_cell.length_a   1.000
_cell.length_b   1.000
_cell.length_c   1.000
_cell.angle_alpha   90.00
_cell.angle_beta   90.00
_cell.angle_gamma   90.00
#
_symmetry.space_group_name_H-M   'P 1'
#
loop_
_entity.id
_entity.type
_entity.pdbx_description
1 polymer ?
#
loop_
_entity_poly.entity_id
_entity_poly.type
_entity_poly.pdbx_seq_one_letter_code
_entity_poly.pdbx_strand_id
1 'polypeptide(L)'
;MKYRQLYLFLLFFSLFSYSVTLAGQEKKQERFTIMGLGDSITEGSDYFTCYLYPLWEKLFTAGYQFDFIGPRESKCRIGTLSHCGFSGKNVEFLESKIDSIYRLYPADIILLHAGHN
;
A
#
# COMPACT_ATOMS: atom_id res chain seq x y z
N MET A 1 -27.91 13.70 50.66
CA MET A 1 -27.98 14.29 49.30
C MET A 1 -26.64 14.39 48.58
N LYS A 2 -25.52 14.75 49.24
CA LYS A 2 -24.19 14.93 48.58
C LYS A 2 -23.62 13.67 47.90
N TYR A 3 -23.77 12.49 48.51
CA TYR A 3 -23.26 11.24 47.94
C TYR A 3 -23.99 10.80 46.66
N ARG A 4 -25.31 11.04 46.56
CA ARG A 4 -26.11 10.68 45.38
C ARG A 4 -25.68 11.43 44.11
N GLN A 5 -25.33 12.72 44.27
CA GLN A 5 -24.82 13.54 43.17
C GLN A 5 -23.42 13.10 42.71
N LEU A 6 -22.58 12.62 43.64
CA LEU A 6 -21.25 12.10 43.32
C LEU A 6 -21.33 10.80 42.50
N TYR A 7 -22.22 9.87 42.86
CA TYR A 7 -22.44 8.63 42.09
C TYR A 7 -22.98 8.90 40.69
N LEU A 8 -23.90 9.86 40.55
CA LEU A 8 -24.43 10.27 39.25
C LEU A 8 -23.34 10.88 38.36
N PHE A 9 -22.45 11.71 38.93
CA PHE A 9 -21.33 12.30 38.19
C PHE A 9 -20.32 11.24 37.74
N LEU A 10 -19.98 10.27 38.61
CA LEU A 10 -19.09 9.16 38.28
C LEU A 10 -19.67 8.25 37.20
N LEU A 11 -20.97 7.96 37.25
CA LEU A 11 -21.66 7.20 36.19
C LEU A 11 -21.65 7.95 34.86
N PHE A 12 -21.91 9.26 34.87
CA PHE A 12 -21.89 10.07 33.66
C PHE A 12 -20.47 10.14 33.05
N PHE A 13 -19.44 10.29 33.89
CA PHE A 13 -18.04 10.28 33.44
C PHE A 13 -17.61 8.93 32.87
N SER A 14 -18.06 7.83 33.49
CA SER A 14 -17.84 6.46 33.00
C SER A 14 -18.52 6.22 31.65
N LEU A 15 -19.78 6.63 31.48
CA LEU A 15 -20.53 6.49 30.23
C LEU A 15 -19.94 7.35 29.11
N PHE A 16 -19.49 8.56 29.44
CA PHE A 16 -18.81 9.45 28.50
C PHE A 16 -17.47 8.85 28.05
N SER A 17 -16.66 8.32 28.98
CA SER A 17 -15.39 7.66 28.69
C SER A 17 -15.56 6.42 27.80
N TYR A 18 -16.61 5.63 28.03
CA TYR A 18 -16.94 4.47 27.20
C TYR A 18 -17.30 4.87 25.76
N SER A 19 -18.05 5.96 25.61
CA SER A 19 -18.47 6.49 24.30
C SER A 19 -17.28 7.00 23.47
N VAL A 20 -16.31 7.65 24.12
CA VAL A 20 -15.05 8.10 23.48
C VAL A 20 -14.21 6.91 22.99
N THR A 21 -14.22 5.80 23.73
CA THR A 21 -13.43 4.61 23.37
C THR A 21 -14.04 3.86 22.17
N LEU A 22 -15.36 3.80 22.07
CA LEU A 22 -16.06 3.23 20.90
C LEU A 22 -15.89 4.10 19.65
N ALA A 23 -15.95 5.43 19.78
CA ALA A 23 -15.77 6.36 18.67
C ALA A 23 -14.32 6.39 18.13
N GLY A 24 -13.34 6.01 18.96
CA GLY A 24 -11.91 5.95 18.59
C GLY A 24 -11.45 4.62 17.97
N GLN A 25 -12.35 3.64 17.78
CA GLN A 25 -12.04 2.44 17.01
C GLN A 25 -12.08 2.78 15.51
N GLU A 26 -11.15 3.59 15.03
CA GLU A 26 -10.88 3.64 13.60
C GLU A 26 -10.51 2.23 13.13
N LYS A 27 -11.19 1.75 12.08
CA LYS A 27 -10.84 0.49 11.43
C LYS A 27 -9.41 0.62 10.94
N LYS A 28 -8.45 0.07 11.71
CA LYS A 28 -7.04 0.04 11.34
C LYS A 28 -6.94 -0.54 9.94
N GLN A 29 -6.48 0.28 9.00
CA GLN A 29 -6.31 -0.13 7.62
C GLN A 29 -5.41 -1.38 7.59
N GLU A 30 -5.88 -2.46 6.97
CA GLU A 30 -5.02 -3.60 6.71
C GLU A 30 -3.90 -3.19 5.75
N ARG A 31 -2.70 -3.69 6.06
CA ARG A 31 -1.54 -3.54 5.20
C ARG A 31 -1.80 -4.35 3.93
N PHE A 32 -1.64 -3.72 2.77
CA PHE A 32 -1.86 -4.37 1.48
C PHE A 32 -0.60 -4.30 0.61
N THR A 33 -0.57 -5.12 -0.42
CA THR A 33 0.56 -5.26 -1.33
C THR A 33 0.23 -4.75 -2.71
N ILE A 34 1.20 -4.10 -3.36
CA ILE A 34 1.07 -3.55 -4.71
C ILE A 34 2.16 -4.14 -5.59
N MET A 35 1.80 -4.64 -6.77
CA MET A 35 2.76 -5.05 -7.79
C MET A 35 2.61 -4.18 -9.04
N GLY A 36 3.66 -3.44 -9.38
CA GLY A 36 3.78 -2.83 -10.71
C GLY A 36 4.25 -3.86 -11.72
N LEU A 37 3.39 -4.21 -12.68
CA LEU A 37 3.66 -5.18 -13.75
C LEU A 37 3.78 -4.45 -15.08
N GLY A 38 4.84 -4.70 -15.84
CA GLY A 38 4.97 -4.03 -17.13
C GLY A 38 6.34 -4.12 -17.77
N ASP A 39 6.63 -3.15 -18.62
CA ASP A 39 7.88 -3.03 -19.34
C ASP A 39 8.85 -2.00 -18.70
N SER A 40 9.67 -1.33 -19.52
CA SER A 40 10.61 -0.30 -19.10
C SER A 40 9.95 0.88 -18.38
N ILE A 41 8.71 1.23 -18.73
CA ILE A 41 7.99 2.33 -18.06
C ILE A 41 7.73 2.00 -16.58
N THR A 42 7.49 0.71 -16.29
CA THR A 42 7.28 0.19 -14.93
C THR A 42 8.60 -0.03 -14.20
N GLU A 43 9.63 -0.53 -14.89
CA GLU A 43 10.95 -0.75 -14.28
C GLU A 43 11.68 0.55 -13.94
N GLY A 44 11.56 1.57 -14.80
CA GLY A 44 12.34 2.80 -14.72
C GLY A 44 13.77 2.64 -15.25
N SER A 45 14.51 3.74 -15.29
CA SER A 45 15.96 3.73 -15.53
C SER A 45 16.61 4.97 -14.90
N ASP A 46 17.93 5.10 -15.02
CA ASP A 46 18.63 6.32 -14.61
C ASP A 46 18.26 7.55 -15.46
N TYR A 47 17.67 7.33 -16.65
CA TYR A 47 17.32 8.40 -17.60
C TYR A 47 15.87 8.88 -17.50
N PHE A 48 14.98 8.10 -16.86
CA PHE A 48 13.58 8.49 -16.67
C PHE A 48 12.98 7.86 -15.40
N THR A 49 12.05 8.58 -14.79
CA THR A 49 11.40 8.14 -13.55
C THR A 49 10.23 7.20 -13.86
N CYS A 50 10.17 6.06 -13.15
CA CYS A 50 9.02 5.16 -13.17
C CYS A 50 7.85 5.75 -12.35
N TYR A 51 6.60 5.46 -12.76
CA TYR A 51 5.40 6.00 -12.12
C TYR A 51 5.13 5.46 -10.70
N LEU A 52 5.76 4.35 -10.32
CA LEU A 52 5.63 3.77 -8.99
C LEU A 52 6.28 4.65 -7.92
N TYR A 53 7.28 5.46 -8.26
CA TYR A 53 7.96 6.35 -7.31
C TYR A 53 7.07 7.49 -6.81
N PRO A 54 6.47 8.34 -7.67
CA PRO A 54 5.54 9.35 -7.20
C PRO A 54 4.28 8.73 -6.58
N LEU A 55 3.90 7.51 -6.96
CA LEU A 55 2.83 6.78 -6.29
C LEU A 55 3.22 6.40 -4.86
N TRP A 56 4.44 5.88 -4.64
CA TRP A 56 4.97 5.59 -3.31
C TRP A 56 4.91 6.84 -2.43
N GLU A 57 5.46 7.97 -2.90
CA GLU A 57 5.43 9.23 -2.16
C GLU A 57 4.00 9.62 -1.77
N LYS A 58 3.06 9.57 -2.71
CA LYS A 58 1.65 9.92 -2.45
C LYS A 58 0.99 8.99 -1.42
N LEU A 59 1.16 7.68 -1.54
CA LEU A 59 0.57 6.72 -0.61
C LEU A 59 1.18 6.83 0.78
N PHE A 60 2.50 7.01 0.86
CA PHE A 60 3.21 7.22 2.12
C PHE A 60 2.76 8.51 2.81
N THR A 61 2.69 9.63 2.06
CA THR A 61 2.20 10.91 2.59
C THR A 61 0.75 10.85 3.05
N ALA A 62 -0.08 10.04 2.38
CA ALA A 62 -1.48 9.83 2.77
C ALA A 62 -1.65 8.86 3.96
N GLY A 63 -0.55 8.30 4.51
CA GLY A 63 -0.57 7.45 5.71
C GLY A 63 -0.95 5.99 5.45
N TYR A 64 -1.01 5.56 4.18
CA TYR A 64 -1.35 4.17 3.86
C TYR A 64 -0.27 3.21 4.35
N GLN A 65 -0.70 2.07 4.90
CA GLN A 65 0.18 0.94 5.19
C GLN A 65 0.20 -0.01 3.99
N PHE A 66 1.33 -0.12 3.30
CA PHE A 66 1.45 -0.98 2.13
C PHE A 66 2.89 -1.40 1.87
N ASP A 67 3.07 -2.41 1.01
CA ASP A 67 4.36 -2.84 0.51
C ASP A 67 4.32 -3.01 -1.01
N PHE A 68 5.34 -2.50 -1.71
CA PHE A 68 5.55 -2.86 -3.11
C PHE A 68 6.24 -4.21 -3.18
N ILE A 69 5.74 -5.12 -4.01
CA ILE A 69 6.26 -6.48 -4.14
C ILE A 69 6.55 -6.85 -5.60
N GLY A 70 7.53 -7.74 -5.79
CA GLY A 70 7.87 -8.29 -7.08
C GLY A 70 9.30 -8.87 -7.12
N PRO A 71 9.66 -9.56 -8.20
CA PRO A 71 10.94 -10.25 -8.33
C PRO A 71 12.13 -9.34 -8.64
N ARG A 72 11.90 -8.07 -8.98
CA ARG A 72 12.93 -7.10 -9.34
C ARG A 72 12.89 -5.92 -8.39
N GLU A 73 13.97 -5.16 -8.36
CA GLU A 73 14.10 -3.97 -7.53
C GLU A 73 14.74 -2.83 -8.32
N SER A 74 14.20 -1.63 -8.12
CA SER A 74 14.77 -0.39 -8.64
C SER A 74 14.99 0.61 -7.53
N LYS A 75 16.11 1.34 -7.61
CA LYS A 75 16.46 2.39 -6.64
C LYS A 75 15.77 3.69 -7.01
N CYS A 76 15.22 4.35 -6.00
CA CYS A 76 14.67 5.70 -6.09
C CYS A 76 15.25 6.59 -5.00
N ARG A 77 14.91 7.88 -5.06
CA ARG A 77 15.39 8.89 -4.10
C ARG A 77 15.08 8.54 -2.64
N ILE A 78 13.93 7.90 -2.38
CA ILE A 78 13.44 7.62 -1.03
C ILE A 78 13.69 6.18 -0.57
N GLY A 79 14.34 5.35 -1.40
CA GLY A 79 14.67 3.96 -1.05
C GLY A 79 14.69 3.02 -2.26
N THR A 80 14.67 1.72 -2.00
CA THR A 80 14.54 0.69 -3.03
C THR A 80 13.09 0.21 -3.08
N LEU A 81 12.54 0.07 -4.29
CA LEU A 81 11.18 -0.42 -4.53
C LEU A 81 11.25 -1.76 -5.29
N SER A 82 10.53 -2.77 -4.79
CA SER A 82 10.33 -4.02 -5.53
C SER A 82 9.20 -3.91 -6.57
N HIS A 83 9.36 -4.54 -7.73
CA HIS A 83 8.40 -4.48 -8.82
C HIS A 83 8.51 -5.67 -9.78
N CYS A 84 7.63 -5.68 -10.78
CA CYS A 84 7.52 -6.66 -11.86
C CYS A 84 7.59 -5.99 -13.26
N GLY A 85 8.29 -4.86 -13.38
CA GLY A 85 8.69 -4.26 -14.67
C GLY A 85 9.88 -4.97 -15.34
N PHE A 86 9.79 -5.24 -16.65
CA PHE A 86 10.81 -5.89 -17.47
C PHE A 86 11.11 -5.09 -18.74
N SER A 87 12.19 -4.30 -18.73
CA SER A 87 12.59 -3.44 -19.84
C SER A 87 12.80 -4.21 -21.14
N GLY A 88 12.25 -3.66 -22.22
CA GLY A 88 12.32 -4.24 -23.56
C GLY A 88 11.51 -5.53 -23.75
N LYS A 89 10.59 -5.86 -22.84
CA LYS A 89 9.68 -7.00 -22.98
C LYS A 89 8.28 -6.55 -23.38
N ASN A 90 7.63 -7.39 -24.17
CA ASN A 90 6.26 -7.20 -24.66
C ASN A 90 5.25 -7.95 -23.77
N VAL A 91 3.96 -7.84 -24.11
CA VAL A 91 2.87 -8.43 -23.33
C VAL A 91 2.93 -9.95 -23.30
N GLU A 92 3.35 -10.60 -24.40
CA GLU A 92 3.45 -12.06 -24.49
C GLU A 92 4.51 -12.60 -23.52
N PHE A 93 5.63 -11.89 -23.34
CA PHE A 93 6.60 -12.25 -22.33
C PHE A 93 6.00 -12.18 -20.91
N LEU A 94 5.24 -11.12 -20.60
CA LEU A 94 4.61 -10.96 -19.29
C LEU A 94 3.58 -12.06 -19.03
N GLU A 95 2.74 -12.36 -20.03
CA GLU A 95 1.76 -13.44 -19.99
C GLU A 95 2.44 -14.79 -19.70
N SER A 96 3.56 -15.08 -20.37
CA SER A 96 4.31 -16.33 -20.16
C SER A 96 4.90 -16.51 -18.75
N LYS A 97 4.92 -15.45 -17.92
CA LYS A 97 5.56 -15.44 -16.60
C LYS A 97 4.60 -15.16 -15.45
N ILE A 98 3.48 -14.49 -15.69
CA ILE A 98 2.67 -13.89 -14.62
C ILE A 98 2.16 -14.92 -13.60
N ASP A 99 1.72 -16.09 -14.05
CA ASP A 99 1.26 -17.16 -13.16
C ASP A 99 2.34 -17.63 -12.18
N SER A 100 3.58 -17.74 -12.66
CA SER A 100 4.70 -18.17 -11.83
C SER A 100 5.12 -17.08 -10.84
N ILE A 101 5.09 -15.82 -11.28
CA ILE A 101 5.46 -14.67 -10.44
C ILE A 101 4.40 -14.45 -9.35
N TYR A 102 3.11 -14.46 -9.71
CA TYR A 102 2.04 -14.16 -8.76
C TYR A 102 1.91 -15.23 -7.66
N ARG A 103 2.29 -16.48 -7.93
CA ARG A 103 2.39 -17.52 -6.89
C ARG A 103 3.43 -17.20 -5.81
N LEU A 104 4.52 -16.54 -6.18
CA LEU A 104 5.61 -16.15 -5.27
C LEU A 104 5.36 -14.79 -4.62
N TYR A 105 4.68 -13.90 -5.34
CA TYR A 105 4.40 -12.52 -4.95
C TYR A 105 2.90 -12.24 -5.12
N PRO A 106 2.03 -12.79 -4.26
CA PRO A 106 0.59 -12.60 -4.36
C PRO A 106 0.24 -11.17 -3.95
N ALA A 107 -0.03 -10.31 -4.94
CA ALA A 107 -0.32 -8.89 -4.71
C ALA A 107 -1.82 -8.64 -4.55
N ASP A 108 -2.22 -7.82 -3.58
CA ASP A 108 -3.62 -7.39 -3.43
C ASP A 108 -4.05 -6.48 -4.58
N ILE A 109 -3.12 -5.67 -5.11
CA ILE A 109 -3.35 -4.73 -6.20
C ILE A 109 -2.26 -4.91 -7.26
N ILE A 110 -2.67 -5.13 -8.51
CA ILE A 110 -1.76 -5.13 -9.67
C ILE A 110 -1.98 -3.86 -10.49
N LEU A 111 -0.88 -3.16 -10.77
CA LEU A 111 -0.83 -2.03 -11.69
C LEU A 111 -0.17 -2.51 -12.98
N LEU A 112 -0.97 -2.88 -13.98
CA LEU A 112 -0.48 -3.33 -15.28
C LEU A 112 -0.27 -2.15 -16.24
N HIS A 113 0.96 -1.95 -16.68
CA HIS A 113 1.31 -1.02 -17.76
C HIS A 113 2.18 -1.74 -18.79
N ALA A 114 1.58 -2.14 -19.92
CA ALA A 114 2.26 -2.90 -20.97
C ALA A 114 1.71 -2.56 -22.36
N GLY A 115 2.38 -3.04 -23.41
CA GLY A 115 2.00 -2.87 -24.81
C GLY A 115 2.71 -1.72 -25.54
N HIS A 116 3.75 -1.14 -24.94
CA HIS A 116 4.61 -0.18 -25.64
C HIS A 116 5.62 -0.89 -26.57
N ASN A 117 6.13 -2.04 -26.13
CA ASN A 117 7.00 -2.94 -26.91
C ASN A 117 6.17 -4.05 -27.56
#